data_AF-A0A2E9ARX1-F1
#
_entry.id   AF-A0A2E9ARX1-F1
#
_cell.length_a   1.000
_cell.length_b   1.000
_cell.length_c   1.000
_cell.angle_alpha   90.00
_cell.angle_beta   90.00
_cell.angle_gamma   90.00
#
_symmetry.space_group_name_H-M   'P 1'
#
loop_
_entity.id
_entity.type
_entity.pdbx_description
1 polymer ?
#
loop_
_entity_poly.entity_id
_entity_poly.type
_entity_poly.pdbx_seq_one_letter_code
_entity_poly.pdbx_strand_id
1 'polypeptide(L)'
;MFSVPASMIANSSYAWSFISRTDRIRARRLRERVIQGELPQHVSIIMDGNRRFAWGKDLERNVGHAQGKEKLKEVMDWILDLKIPYFTVYALSTENLKERSEAELEGLFDLYVAGLNEIADDPRIHENEVKVQAVGRLSMLPDRVREALKNAESRTEDYS
;
A
#
# COMPACT_ATOMS: atom_id res chain seq x y z
N MET A 1 13.99 -15.60 -47.57
CA MET A 1 13.17 -15.78 -46.35
C MET A 1 13.93 -15.14 -45.21
N PHE A 2 13.63 -13.88 -44.86
CA PHE A 2 14.37 -13.15 -43.81
C PHE A 2 13.80 -13.51 -42.45
N SER A 3 14.56 -14.21 -41.62
CA SER A 3 14.19 -14.48 -40.22
C SER A 3 14.58 -13.29 -39.36
N VAL A 4 13.59 -12.56 -38.84
CA VAL A 4 13.83 -11.51 -37.85
C VAL A 4 14.14 -12.19 -36.50
N PRO A 5 15.19 -11.77 -35.77
CA PRO A 5 15.53 -12.34 -34.46
C PRO A 5 14.35 -12.20 -33.48
N ALA A 6 14.01 -13.27 -32.75
CA ALA A 6 12.90 -13.29 -31.80
C ALA A 6 13.02 -12.18 -30.72
N SER A 7 14.25 -11.82 -30.34
CA SER A 7 14.54 -10.71 -29.41
C SER A 7 14.12 -9.33 -29.94
N MET A 8 14.14 -9.14 -31.27
CA MET A 8 13.75 -7.90 -31.93
C MET A 8 12.23 -7.75 -32.02
N ILE A 9 11.52 -8.89 -32.15
CA ILE A 9 10.06 -8.96 -32.08
C ILE A 9 9.60 -8.69 -30.64
N ALA A 10 10.24 -9.30 -29.64
CA ALA A 10 9.89 -9.12 -28.23
C ALA A 10 10.06 -7.67 -27.73
N ASN A 11 11.02 -6.91 -28.29
CA ASN A 11 11.27 -5.50 -27.95
C ASN A 11 10.58 -4.49 -28.88
N SER A 12 9.65 -4.92 -29.74
CA SER A 12 8.89 -4.04 -30.63
C SER A 12 7.73 -3.36 -29.90
N SER A 13 7.46 -2.09 -30.21
CA SER A 13 6.29 -1.35 -29.71
C SER A 13 4.96 -2.06 -30.03
N TYR A 14 4.91 -2.81 -31.13
CA TYR A 14 3.74 -3.62 -31.51
C TYR A 14 3.60 -4.87 -30.65
N ALA A 15 4.71 -5.54 -30.31
CA ALA A 15 4.68 -6.68 -29.40
C ALA A 15 4.33 -6.24 -27.98
N TRP A 16 4.87 -5.12 -27.50
CA TRP A 16 4.48 -4.52 -26.22
C TRP A 16 3.01 -4.07 -26.21
N SER A 17 2.51 -3.49 -27.31
CA SER A 17 1.08 -3.15 -27.46
C SER A 17 0.18 -4.40 -27.43
N PHE A 18 0.61 -5.49 -28.07
CA PHE A 18 -0.12 -6.75 -28.03
C PHE A 18 -0.06 -7.43 -26.66
N ILE A 19 1.12 -7.54 -26.04
CA ILE A 19 1.33 -8.10 -24.69
C ILE A 19 0.52 -7.31 -23.66
N SER A 20 0.60 -5.97 -23.69
CA SER A 20 -0.17 -5.12 -22.77
C SER A 20 -1.69 -5.24 -22.99
N ARG A 21 -2.16 -5.45 -24.23
CA ARG A 21 -3.57 -5.76 -24.51
C ARG A 21 -3.96 -7.13 -23.95
N THR A 22 -3.15 -8.16 -24.16
CA THR A 22 -3.46 -9.51 -23.65
C THR A 22 -3.41 -9.57 -22.13
N ASP A 23 -2.46 -8.88 -21.50
CA ASP A 23 -2.37 -8.76 -20.05
C ASP A 23 -3.55 -8.02 -19.48
N ARG A 24 -4.01 -6.94 -20.14
CA ARG A 24 -5.23 -6.23 -19.73
C ARG A 24 -6.47 -7.12 -19.80
N ILE A 25 -6.61 -7.92 -20.86
CA ILE A 25 -7.70 -8.89 -20.98
C ILE A 25 -7.60 -9.95 -19.88
N ARG A 26 -6.40 -10.46 -19.60
CA ARG A 26 -6.15 -11.45 -18.55
C ARG A 26 -6.47 -10.89 -17.16
N ALA A 27 -6.02 -9.68 -16.85
CA ALA A 27 -6.29 -8.99 -15.60
C ALA A 27 -7.80 -8.76 -15.41
N ARG A 28 -8.50 -8.32 -16.47
CA ARG A 28 -9.96 -8.17 -16.43
C ARG A 28 -10.66 -9.50 -16.13
N ARG A 29 -10.30 -10.59 -16.82
CA ARG A 29 -10.87 -11.92 -16.57
C ARG A 29 -10.53 -12.46 -15.18
N LEU A 30 -9.36 -12.15 -14.63
CA LEU A 30 -9.01 -12.48 -13.25
C LEU A 30 -9.88 -11.72 -12.27
N ARG A 31 -10.06 -10.41 -12.45
CA ARG A 31 -10.94 -9.58 -11.64
C ARG A 31 -12.39 -10.08 -11.66
N GLU A 32 -12.91 -10.39 -12.85
CA GLU A 32 -14.27 -10.96 -13.00
C GLU A 32 -14.41 -12.27 -12.22
N ARG A 33 -13.42 -13.17 -12.29
CA ARG A 33 -13.44 -14.42 -11.52
C ARG A 33 -13.37 -14.21 -10.00
N VAL A 34 -12.58 -13.24 -9.55
CA VAL A 34 -12.49 -12.90 -8.12
C VAL A 34 -13.83 -12.38 -7.61
N ILE A 35 -14.48 -11.48 -8.36
CA ILE A 35 -15.78 -10.90 -7.98
C ILE A 35 -16.91 -11.93 -8.02
N GLN A 36 -16.83 -12.92 -8.92
CA GLN A 36 -17.79 -14.02 -8.98
C GLN A 36 -17.57 -15.09 -7.90
N GLY A 37 -16.40 -15.11 -7.27
CA GLY A 37 -16.08 -16.03 -6.20
C GLY A 37 -16.47 -15.50 -4.82
N GLU A 38 -16.24 -16.31 -3.79
CA GLU A 38 -16.35 -15.86 -2.41
C GLU A 38 -15.15 -14.98 -2.05
N LEU A 39 -15.43 -13.74 -1.63
CA LEU A 39 -14.40 -12.81 -1.19
C LEU A 39 -14.07 -13.02 0.29
N PRO A 40 -12.79 -12.86 0.67
CA PRO A 40 -12.41 -12.89 2.08
C PRO A 40 -13.09 -11.74 2.83
N GLN A 41 -13.47 -12.00 4.08
CA GLN A 41 -13.99 -10.95 4.97
C GLN A 41 -12.88 -10.06 5.53
N HIS A 42 -11.64 -10.57 5.59
CA HIS A 42 -10.50 -9.86 6.15
C HIS A 42 -9.23 -10.14 5.34
N VAL A 43 -8.55 -9.08 4.94
CA VAL A 43 -7.21 -9.13 4.35
C VAL A 43 -6.20 -8.47 5.28
N SER A 44 -5.08 -9.15 5.54
CA SER A 44 -3.96 -8.59 6.30
C SER A 44 -2.70 -8.58 5.43
N ILE A 45 -1.94 -7.48 5.48
CA ILE A 45 -0.71 -7.33 4.72
C ILE A 45 0.47 -6.94 5.61
N ILE A 46 1.65 -7.46 5.28
CA ILE A 46 2.92 -7.02 5.83
C ILE A 46 3.67 -6.30 4.71
N MET A 47 3.88 -4.99 4.86
CA MET A 47 4.55 -4.17 3.85
C MET A 47 6.08 -4.29 3.96
N ASP A 48 6.60 -5.48 3.64
CA ASP A 48 8.03 -5.72 3.60
C ASP A 48 8.65 -5.42 2.22
N GLY A 49 9.97 -5.22 2.18
CA GLY A 49 10.74 -5.06 0.95
C GLY A 49 11.04 -3.61 0.59
N ASN A 50 10.47 -2.62 1.29
CA ASN A 50 10.73 -1.19 1.02
C ASN A 50 12.22 -0.82 1.06
N ARG A 51 12.98 -1.39 2.01
CA ARG A 51 14.45 -1.20 2.09
C ARG A 51 15.19 -1.87 0.92
N ARG A 52 14.79 -3.09 0.55
CA ARG A 52 15.38 -3.84 -0.57
C ARG A 52 15.10 -3.16 -1.91
N PHE A 53 13.90 -2.60 -2.05
CA PHE A 53 13.50 -1.83 -3.22
C PHE A 53 14.30 -0.52 -3.36
N ALA A 54 14.52 0.21 -2.26
CA ALA A 54 15.37 1.41 -2.25
C ALA A 54 16.83 1.10 -2.65
N TRP A 55 17.41 0.01 -2.11
CA TRP A 55 18.77 -0.42 -2.45
C TRP A 55 18.94 -0.83 -3.92
N GLY A 56 17.93 -1.44 -4.53
CA GLY A 56 17.97 -1.82 -5.95
C GLY A 56 17.82 -0.67 -6.94
N LYS A 57 17.56 0.56 -6.46
CA LYS A 57 17.28 1.73 -7.29
C LYS A 57 18.24 2.91 -7.06
N ASP A 58 19.24 2.76 -6.19
CA ASP A 58 20.17 3.84 -5.77
C ASP A 58 19.42 5.09 -5.29
N LEU A 59 18.22 4.89 -4.74
CA LEU A 59 17.36 5.95 -4.23
C LEU A 59 17.61 6.10 -2.72
N GLU A 60 17.62 7.34 -2.23
CA GLU A 60 17.60 7.60 -0.79
C GLU A 60 16.44 6.83 -0.14
N ARG A 61 16.68 6.22 1.02
CA ARG A 61 15.72 5.32 1.70
C ARG A 61 14.33 5.95 1.86
N ASN A 62 14.26 7.27 2.04
CA ASN A 62 13.03 8.06 2.14
C ASN A 62 12.15 7.95 0.88
N VAL A 63 12.74 7.87 -0.32
CA VAL A 63 12.02 7.68 -1.59
C VAL A 63 11.39 6.29 -1.67
N GLY A 64 12.08 5.26 -1.16
CA GLY A 64 11.54 3.90 -1.10
C GLY A 64 10.30 3.80 -0.21
N HIS A 65 10.27 4.55 0.89
CA HIS A 65 9.10 4.58 1.76
C HIS A 65 7.91 5.36 1.15
N ALA A 66 8.16 6.43 0.40
CA ALA A 66 7.12 7.15 -0.33
C ALA A 66 6.45 6.27 -1.40
N GLN A 67 7.21 5.42 -2.10
CA GLN A 67 6.63 4.46 -3.04
C GLN A 67 5.85 3.34 -2.34
N GLY A 68 6.28 2.92 -1.16
CA GLY A 68 5.51 2.01 -0.30
C GLY A 68 4.14 2.59 0.09
N LYS A 69 4.09 3.88 0.44
CA LYS A 69 2.84 4.61 0.71
C LYS A 69 1.91 4.60 -0.50
N GLU A 70 2.43 4.85 -1.69
CA GLU A 70 1.60 4.87 -2.91
C GLU A 70 1.06 3.46 -3.25
N LYS A 71 1.88 2.42 -3.05
CA LYS A 71 1.42 1.04 -3.22
C LYS A 71 0.32 0.68 -2.22
N LEU A 72 0.42 1.17 -0.99
CA LEU A 72 -0.63 0.94 0.01
C LEU A 72 -1.94 1.61 -0.40
N LYS A 73 -1.90 2.84 -0.95
CA LYS A 73 -3.09 3.51 -1.48
C LYS A 73 -3.77 2.70 -2.57
N GLU A 74 -3.02 2.16 -3.51
CA GLU A 74 -3.55 1.29 -4.57
C GLU A 74 -4.19 0.01 -4.01
N VAL A 75 -3.57 -0.63 -3.01
CA VAL A 75 -4.17 -1.79 -2.34
C VAL A 75 -5.45 -1.40 -1.60
N MET A 76 -5.47 -0.24 -0.92
CA MET A 76 -6.66 0.27 -0.25
C MET A 76 -7.81 0.49 -1.23
N ASP A 77 -7.53 1.06 -2.41
CA ASP A 77 -8.54 1.20 -3.47
C ASP A 77 -9.12 -0.16 -3.88
N TRP A 78 -8.30 -1.21 -3.98
CA TRP A 78 -8.80 -2.56 -4.27
C TRP A 78 -9.67 -3.13 -3.15
N ILE A 79 -9.29 -2.92 -1.88
CA ILE A 79 -10.07 -3.36 -0.73
C ILE A 79 -11.45 -2.69 -0.74
N LEU A 80 -11.51 -1.37 -0.98
CA LEU A 80 -12.74 -0.60 -1.06
C LEU A 80 -13.61 -1.03 -2.26
N ASP A 81 -13.00 -1.16 -3.44
CA ASP A 81 -13.66 -1.63 -4.66
C ASP A 81 -14.31 -3.01 -4.49
N LEU A 82 -13.62 -3.91 -3.79
CA LEU A 82 -14.08 -5.27 -3.51
C LEU A 82 -15.01 -5.34 -2.30
N LYS A 83 -15.21 -4.23 -1.58
CA LYS A 83 -16.01 -4.14 -0.35
C LYS A 83 -15.60 -5.18 0.68
N ILE A 84 -14.29 -5.39 0.83
CA ILE A 84 -13.75 -6.28 1.86
C ILE A 84 -13.89 -5.57 3.22
N PRO A 85 -14.63 -6.13 4.19
CA PRO A 85 -14.97 -5.41 5.42
C PRO A 85 -13.78 -5.05 6.30
N TYR A 86 -12.76 -5.91 6.38
CA TYR A 86 -11.62 -5.69 7.25
C TYR A 86 -10.30 -5.69 6.47
N PHE A 87 -9.47 -4.69 6.74
CA PHE A 87 -8.13 -4.58 6.20
C PHE A 87 -7.13 -4.20 7.29
N THR A 88 -6.06 -4.98 7.42
CA THR A 88 -5.02 -4.74 8.43
C THR A 88 -3.66 -4.62 7.78
N VAL A 89 -2.92 -3.58 8.18
CA VAL A 89 -1.59 -3.29 7.66
C VAL A 89 -0.59 -3.38 8.81
N TYR A 90 0.39 -4.27 8.68
CA TYR A 90 1.50 -4.33 9.62
C TYR A 90 2.51 -3.23 9.30
N ALA A 91 2.40 -2.12 10.04
CA ALA A 91 3.19 -0.92 9.79
C ALA A 91 4.59 -0.97 10.41
N LEU A 92 4.71 -1.41 11.67
CA LEU A 92 5.97 -1.37 12.43
C LEU A 92 6.01 -2.45 13.52
N SER A 93 7.15 -3.12 13.66
CA SER A 93 7.38 -4.09 14.74
C SER A 93 8.06 -3.48 15.96
N THR A 94 7.87 -4.09 17.13
CA THR A 94 8.58 -3.70 18.36
C THR A 94 10.08 -3.91 18.29
N GLU A 95 10.53 -4.88 17.49
CA GLU A 95 11.93 -5.18 17.22
C GLU A 95 12.51 -4.08 16.33
N ASN A 96 11.79 -3.64 15.31
CA ASN A 96 12.20 -2.56 14.42
C ASN A 96 12.36 -1.22 15.15
N LEU A 97 11.53 -0.95 16.16
CA LEU A 97 11.72 0.21 17.05
C LEU A 97 13.03 0.18 17.83
N LYS A 98 13.58 -1.02 18.08
CA LYS A 98 14.83 -1.19 18.86
C LYS A 98 16.06 -1.33 17.97
N GLU A 99 15.91 -1.91 16.79
CA GLU A 99 17.02 -2.31 15.91
C GLU A 99 17.38 -1.27 14.85
N ARG A 100 16.45 -0.37 14.48
CA ARG A 100 16.69 0.65 13.44
C ARG A 100 17.37 1.89 14.02
N SER A 101 18.10 2.62 13.18
CA SER A 101 18.71 3.89 13.60
C SER A 101 17.63 4.96 13.85
N GLU A 102 17.93 5.89 14.75
CA GLU A 102 17.04 7.02 15.07
C GLU A 102 16.64 7.82 13.83
N ALA A 103 17.59 8.11 12.93
CA ALA A 103 17.30 8.81 11.68
C ALA A 103 16.35 8.05 10.75
N GLU A 104 16.41 6.71 10.71
CA GLU A 104 15.46 5.91 9.93
C GLU A 104 14.08 5.91 10.57
N LEU A 105 14.01 5.81 11.91
CA LEU A 105 12.76 5.87 12.65
C LEU A 105 12.07 7.23 12.51
N GLU A 106 12.81 8.34 12.58
CA GLU A 106 12.25 9.67 12.39
C GLU A 106 11.63 9.84 10.99
N GLY A 107 12.29 9.35 9.94
CA GLY A 107 11.71 9.35 8.58
C GLY A 107 10.44 8.50 8.48
N LEU A 108 10.38 7.36 9.17
CA LEU A 108 9.16 6.54 9.24
C LEU A 108 8.02 7.25 9.99
N PHE A 109 8.34 7.90 11.11
CA PHE A 109 7.36 8.65 11.89
C PHE A 109 6.80 9.85 11.10
N ASP A 110 7.63 10.56 10.35
CA ASP A 110 7.17 11.62 9.43
C ASP A 110 6.14 11.08 8.43
N LEU A 111 6.41 9.92 7.85
CA LEU A 111 5.51 9.28 6.89
C LEU A 111 4.22 8.80 7.51
N TYR A 112 4.26 8.26 8.74
CA TYR A 112 3.05 7.88 9.46
C TYR A 112 2.20 9.10 9.80
N VAL A 113 2.80 10.19 10.32
CA VAL A 113 2.07 11.43 10.60
C VAL A 113 1.41 11.97 9.33
N ALA A 114 2.17 12.06 8.23
CA ALA A 114 1.63 12.54 6.96
C ALA A 114 0.51 11.61 6.42
N GLY A 115 0.72 10.29 6.46
CA GLY A 115 -0.25 9.32 5.97
C GLY A 115 -1.54 9.28 6.79
N LEU A 116 -1.43 9.35 8.12
CA LEU A 116 -2.58 9.36 9.03
C LEU A 116 -3.41 10.64 8.90
N ASN A 117 -2.76 11.79 8.77
CA ASN A 117 -3.46 13.04 8.51
C ASN A 117 -4.13 13.03 7.13
N GLU A 118 -3.48 12.48 6.09
CA GLU A 118 -4.13 12.28 4.79
C GLU A 118 -5.35 11.36 4.88
N ILE A 119 -5.24 10.22 5.58
CA ILE A 119 -6.36 9.29 5.79
C ILE A 119 -7.52 9.97 6.52
N ALA A 120 -7.20 10.77 7.53
CA ALA A 120 -8.20 11.48 8.33
C ALA A 120 -9.04 12.44 7.50
N ASP A 121 -8.52 12.95 6.37
CA ASP A 121 -9.19 13.88 5.46
C ASP A 121 -9.63 13.25 4.13
N ASP A 122 -9.34 11.97 3.89
CA ASP A 122 -9.54 11.35 2.59
C ASP A 122 -11.04 11.17 2.28
N PRO A 123 -11.55 11.76 1.19
CA PRO A 123 -12.96 11.61 0.81
C PRO A 123 -13.37 10.14 0.69
N ARG A 124 -12.50 9.26 0.21
CA ARG A 124 -12.80 7.84 0.04
C ARG A 124 -13.05 7.15 1.37
N ILE A 125 -12.34 7.54 2.43
CA ILE A 125 -12.50 7.00 3.79
C ILE A 125 -13.86 7.40 4.34
N HIS A 126 -14.26 8.66 4.16
CA HIS A 126 -15.54 9.16 4.65
C HIS A 126 -16.73 8.68 3.82
N GLU A 127 -16.62 8.66 2.49
CA GLU A 127 -17.68 8.20 1.57
C GLU A 127 -17.99 6.70 1.73
N ASN A 128 -16.98 5.90 2.09
CA ASN A 128 -17.16 4.47 2.35
C ASN A 128 -17.32 4.15 3.84
N GLU A 129 -17.44 5.16 4.72
CA GLU A 129 -17.58 5.01 6.17
C GLU A 129 -16.54 4.04 6.76
N VAL A 130 -15.27 4.26 6.45
CA VAL A 130 -14.17 3.36 6.86
C VAL A 130 -13.69 3.72 8.27
N LYS A 131 -13.89 2.81 9.22
CA LYS A 131 -13.35 2.96 10.58
C LYS A 131 -11.84 2.72 10.62
N VAL A 132 -11.07 3.70 11.08
CA VAL A 132 -9.61 3.59 11.23
C VAL A 132 -9.28 3.28 12.69
N GLN A 133 -8.42 2.30 12.93
CA GLN A 133 -7.98 1.92 14.27
C GLN A 133 -6.51 1.51 14.31
N ALA A 134 -5.83 1.84 15.41
CA ALA A 134 -4.46 1.50 15.68
C ALA A 134 -4.36 0.42 16.77
N VAL A 135 -3.69 -0.69 16.49
CA VAL A 135 -3.54 -1.80 17.44
C VAL A 135 -2.07 -2.06 17.73
N GLY A 136 -1.69 -2.06 19.02
CA GLY A 136 -0.33 -2.39 19.46
C GLY A 136 0.11 -1.64 20.71
N ARG A 137 1.42 -1.58 20.94
CA ARG A 137 2.03 -0.83 22.06
C ARG A 137 2.21 0.64 21.69
N LEU A 138 1.09 1.36 21.53
CA LEU A 138 1.11 2.74 21.04
C LEU A 138 1.92 3.69 21.93
N SER A 139 2.08 3.40 23.22
CA SER A 139 2.92 4.17 24.15
C SER A 139 4.42 4.15 23.80
N MET A 140 4.85 3.25 22.91
CA MET A 140 6.23 3.21 22.40
C MET A 140 6.46 4.17 21.23
N LEU A 141 5.40 4.78 20.70
CA LEU A 141 5.48 5.73 19.59
C LEU A 141 5.62 7.15 20.13
N PRO A 142 6.36 8.03 19.43
CA PRO A 142 6.47 9.43 19.81
C PRO A 142 5.12 10.15 19.72
N ASP A 143 4.99 11.20 20.52
CA ASP A 143 3.72 11.94 20.75
C ASP A 143 3.06 12.37 19.44
N ARG A 144 3.84 12.92 18.50
CA ARG A 144 3.37 13.35 17.18
C ARG A 144 2.66 12.24 16.39
N VAL A 145 3.14 10.99 16.48
CA VAL A 145 2.49 9.84 15.82
C VAL A 145 1.22 9.46 16.57
N ARG A 146 1.25 9.46 17.91
CA ARG A 146 0.07 9.15 18.74
C ARG A 146 -1.05 10.17 18.53
N GLU A 147 -0.71 11.45 18.38
CA GLU A 147 -1.65 12.51 18.07
C GLU A 147 -2.28 12.35 16.69
N ALA A 148 -1.49 12.03 15.66
CA ALA A 148 -2.00 11.76 14.32
C ALA A 148 -2.91 10.52 14.28
N LEU A 149 -2.57 9.45 15.02
CA LEU A 149 -3.44 8.27 15.18
C LEU A 149 -4.77 8.67 15.81
N LYS A 150 -4.72 9.38 16.93
CA LYS A 150 -5.93 9.84 17.63
C LYS A 150 -6.81 10.70 16.74
N ASN A 151 -6.22 11.59 15.95
CA ASN A 151 -6.95 12.42 14.98
C ASN A 151 -7.72 11.54 13.99
N ALA A 152 -7.04 10.59 13.31
CA ALA A 152 -7.67 9.69 12.35
C ALA A 152 -8.76 8.80 12.97
N GLU A 153 -8.50 8.23 14.15
CA GLU A 153 -9.49 7.42 14.88
C GLU A 153 -10.72 8.24 15.27
N SER A 154 -10.53 9.45 15.81
CA SER A 154 -11.66 10.30 16.23
C SER A 154 -12.55 10.75 15.08
N ARG A 155 -11.97 10.97 13.88
CA ARG A 155 -12.74 11.38 12.70
C ARG A 155 -13.52 10.26 12.04
N THR A 156 -13.24 9.02 12.45
CA THR A 156 -13.87 7.81 11.92
C THR A 156 -14.53 6.99 13.02
N GLU A 157 -14.71 7.57 14.22
CA GLU A 157 -15.14 6.83 15.42
C GLU A 157 -16.55 6.25 15.30
N ASP A 158 -17.43 6.98 14.61
CA ASP A 158 -18.84 6.62 14.38
C ASP A 158 -19.04 5.65 13.20
N TYR A 159 -17.97 5.31 12.49
CA TYR A 159 -18.02 4.42 11.33
C TYR A 159 -17.92 2.93 11.73
N SER A 160 -18.28 2.04 10.79
CA SER A 160 -18.36 0.57 11.01
C SER A 160 -17.46 -0.23 10.09
#